data_AF-A0A969JD24-F1
#
_entry.id   AF-A0A969JD24-F1
#
_cell.length_a   1.000
_cell.length_b   1.000
_cell.length_c   1.000
_cell.angle_alpha   90.00
_cell.angle_beta   90.00
_cell.angle_gamma   90.00
#
_symmetry.space_group_name_H-M   'P 1'
#
loop_
_entity.id
_entity.type
_entity.pdbx_description
1 polymer ?
#
loop_
_entity_poly.entity_id
_entity_poly.type
_entity_poly.pdbx_seq_one_letter_code
_entity_poly.pdbx_strand_id
1 'polypeptide(L)'
;MASKSRLPGRWIDPIFWGSHCPAASRLGPGKFRSGQFQPGQFQPGRSRPRLAGDVRIVVISDLNSQYGATTYEPEVAQAIALIPDLGPDFVLAGGDMIAGQKRELSNGQVQAMWDSFDRVIRRPLDLAQIPFGFTMGNHDGSGAVSGGQLTFARDRAIASDYWNRINPALPFIDRAQFPFYYSFLQDQVFYLVWDASTAQLDQQQLAWVEQQLASEPSQSAKARLVIGHLPLYPVAVNRDRPGEFLNNADQLQQLLERYKVQAYISGHNHAYYPGRSGPLELLNAGALGGGPRQLLGSDLAPYKTLTIIDLFWQPVVRQRYTTYRLPELSVVDITTLPASIVSEYGTLRRYDLE
;
A
#
# COMPACT_ATOMS: atom_id res chain seq x y z
N MET A 1 -18.14 1.75 52.34
CA MET A 1 -17.06 0.76 52.42
C MET A 1 -16.83 0.21 51.02
N ALA A 2 -15.65 0.48 50.47
CA ALA A 2 -15.27 0.10 49.11
C ALA A 2 -15.02 -1.41 49.01
N SER A 3 -15.58 -2.09 48.01
CA SER A 3 -15.12 -3.42 47.61
C SER A 3 -14.39 -3.30 46.27
N LYS A 4 -13.09 -3.62 46.31
CA LYS A 4 -12.20 -3.72 45.16
C LYS A 4 -12.34 -5.13 44.58
N SER A 5 -12.80 -5.26 43.34
CA SER A 5 -12.65 -6.50 42.57
C SER A 5 -11.32 -6.45 41.80
N ARG A 6 -10.51 -7.50 42.00
CA ARG A 6 -9.20 -7.70 41.39
C ARG A 6 -9.36 -8.34 40.01
N LEU A 7 -8.67 -7.80 39.01
CA LEU A 7 -8.37 -8.47 37.74
C LEU A 7 -7.18 -9.41 37.92
N PRO A 8 -7.16 -10.61 37.34
CA PRO A 8 -5.94 -11.41 37.22
C PRO A 8 -5.22 -11.08 35.91
N GLY A 9 -4.05 -10.45 36.03
CA GLY A 9 -3.06 -10.40 34.96
C GLY A 9 -2.29 -11.72 34.90
N ARG A 10 -2.05 -12.21 33.68
CA ARG A 10 -0.96 -13.14 33.38
C ARG A 10 -0.22 -12.62 32.16
N TRP A 11 0.99 -12.15 32.43
CA TRP A 11 2.01 -11.84 31.45
C TRP A 11 2.82 -13.12 31.18
N ILE A 12 3.13 -13.35 29.91
CA ILE A 12 3.96 -14.45 29.41
C ILE A 12 5.43 -14.01 29.49
N ASP A 13 6.28 -14.89 30.01
CA ASP A 13 7.72 -14.69 30.22
C ASP A 13 8.51 -14.53 28.89
N PRO A 14 9.55 -13.67 28.86
CA PRO A 14 10.45 -13.52 27.71
C PRO A 14 11.60 -14.54 27.72
N ILE A 15 11.83 -15.16 26.57
CA ILE A 15 12.99 -16.04 26.32
C ILE A 15 14.20 -15.18 25.93
N PHE A 16 15.26 -15.29 26.73
CA PHE A 16 16.60 -14.74 26.49
C PHE A 16 17.34 -15.52 25.41
N TRP A 17 17.99 -14.82 24.47
CA TRP A 17 19.12 -15.35 23.72
C TRP A 17 20.27 -14.33 23.71
N GLY A 18 21.43 -14.80 24.14
CA GLY A 18 22.67 -14.04 24.29
C GLY A 18 23.45 -13.88 22.98
N SER A 19 23.86 -12.64 22.74
CA SER A 19 25.21 -12.16 22.41
C SER A 19 26.13 -12.99 21.49
N HIS A 20 26.50 -12.40 20.34
CA HIS A 20 27.84 -11.88 19.99
C HIS A 20 28.01 -11.82 18.46
N CYS A 21 28.30 -10.62 17.91
CA CYS A 21 28.91 -10.47 16.58
C CYS A 21 29.94 -9.33 16.63
N PRO A 22 31.16 -9.51 16.09
CA PRO A 22 32.26 -8.54 16.23
C PRO A 22 32.21 -7.42 15.19
N ALA A 23 32.85 -6.31 15.55
CA ALA A 23 32.91 -5.04 14.85
C ALA A 23 33.54 -5.11 13.44
N ALA A 24 32.93 -4.41 12.49
CA ALA A 24 33.52 -4.12 11.18
C ALA A 24 34.15 -2.72 11.16
N SER A 25 35.37 -2.68 10.66
CA SER A 25 36.32 -1.57 10.61
C SER A 25 35.94 -0.43 9.66
N ARG A 26 36.39 0.76 10.04
CA ARG A 26 36.28 2.05 9.34
C ARG A 26 36.93 2.03 7.95
N LEU A 27 36.26 2.60 6.95
CA LEU A 27 36.87 3.07 5.70
C LEU A 27 36.65 4.59 5.58
N GLY A 28 37.73 5.30 5.22
CA GLY A 28 37.85 6.76 5.26
C GLY A 28 37.13 7.52 4.11
N PRO A 29 37.16 8.87 4.16
CA PRO A 29 36.30 9.71 3.34
C PRO A 29 36.83 9.88 1.90
N GLY A 30 36.10 9.33 0.93
CA GLY A 30 36.27 9.62 -0.49
C GLY A 30 35.55 10.91 -0.87
N LYS A 31 36.29 11.84 -1.49
CA LYS A 31 35.79 13.14 -1.98
C LYS A 31 34.68 12.96 -3.03
N PHE A 32 33.47 13.44 -2.76
CA PHE A 32 32.43 13.63 -3.77
C PHE A 32 32.50 15.06 -4.31
N ARG A 33 32.71 15.18 -5.63
CA ARG A 33 32.56 16.44 -6.36
C ARG A 33 31.07 16.67 -6.64
N SER A 34 30.60 17.86 -6.30
CA SER A 34 29.25 18.35 -6.58
C SER A 34 29.05 18.57 -8.08
N GLY A 35 28.31 17.68 -8.74
CA GLY A 35 27.70 17.92 -10.04
C GLY A 35 26.26 18.39 -9.85
N GLN A 36 25.95 19.58 -10.36
CA GLN A 36 24.60 20.15 -10.40
C GLN A 36 23.68 19.24 -11.24
N PHE A 37 22.61 18.71 -10.64
CA PHE A 37 21.52 18.05 -11.36
C PHE A 37 20.53 19.13 -11.82
N GLN A 38 20.35 19.28 -13.13
CA GLN A 38 19.16 19.93 -13.68
C GLN A 38 18.06 18.87 -13.87
N PRO A 39 16.78 19.16 -13.56
CA PRO A 39 15.68 18.23 -13.77
C PRO A 39 15.42 18.11 -15.28
N GLY A 40 15.83 16.97 -15.83
CA GLY A 40 15.71 16.63 -17.24
C GLY A 40 14.41 15.88 -17.56
N GLN A 41 13.87 16.21 -18.73
CA GLN A 41 12.68 15.67 -19.36
C GLN A 41 12.74 14.14 -19.51
N PHE A 42 11.63 13.47 -19.20
CA PHE A 42 11.42 12.04 -19.42
C PHE A 42 11.42 11.75 -20.94
N GLN A 43 12.30 10.86 -21.39
CA GLN A 43 12.28 10.33 -22.76
C GLN A 43 11.64 8.95 -22.77
N PRO A 44 10.56 8.71 -23.55
CA PRO A 44 9.98 7.38 -23.68
C PRO A 44 10.81 6.56 -24.68
N GLY A 45 11.36 5.43 -24.25
CA GLY A 45 12.13 4.60 -25.17
C GLY A 45 12.75 3.34 -24.60
N ARG A 46 11.92 2.32 -24.29
CA ARG A 46 12.30 0.90 -24.49
C ARG A 46 11.08 0.11 -24.97
N SER A 47 10.99 -0.12 -26.27
CA SER A 47 10.06 -1.07 -26.88
C SER A 47 10.45 -2.50 -26.53
N ARG A 48 10.04 -2.96 -25.35
CA ARG A 48 9.97 -4.40 -25.07
C ARG A 48 8.77 -4.98 -25.84
N PRO A 49 8.88 -6.14 -26.49
CA PRO A 49 7.72 -6.81 -27.07
C PRO A 49 6.69 -7.07 -25.95
N ARG A 50 5.53 -6.42 -26.04
CA ARG A 50 4.50 -6.42 -25.00
C ARG A 50 3.72 -7.73 -25.03
N LEU A 51 4.26 -8.76 -24.37
CA LEU A 51 3.45 -9.83 -23.77
C LEU A 51 2.71 -9.33 -22.50
N ALA A 52 3.12 -8.16 -21.99
CA ALA A 52 2.48 -7.39 -20.94
C ALA A 52 1.33 -6.52 -21.48
N GLY A 53 0.43 -6.07 -20.62
CA GLY A 53 -0.62 -5.11 -21.02
C GLY A 53 -0.06 -3.81 -21.61
N ASP A 54 -0.95 -2.91 -22.00
CA ASP A 54 -0.59 -1.54 -22.35
C ASP A 54 0.05 -0.77 -21.18
N VAL A 55 -0.32 -1.10 -19.94
CA VAL A 55 0.35 -0.64 -18.72
C VAL A 55 0.47 -1.82 -17.76
N ARG A 56 1.65 -2.01 -17.19
CA ARG A 56 1.93 -3.02 -16.17
C ARG A 56 2.32 -2.37 -14.85
N ILE A 57 1.53 -2.65 -13.82
CA ILE A 57 1.76 -2.18 -12.46
C ILE A 57 2.10 -3.38 -11.59
N VAL A 58 3.17 -3.30 -10.80
CA VAL A 58 3.38 -4.24 -9.70
C VAL A 58 2.83 -3.61 -8.42
N VAL A 59 1.95 -4.33 -7.74
CA VAL A 59 1.35 -3.95 -6.45
C VAL A 59 1.99 -4.77 -5.33
N ILE A 60 2.51 -4.04 -4.35
CA ILE A 60 3.03 -4.57 -3.07
C ILE A 60 2.28 -3.90 -1.93
N SER A 61 2.10 -4.55 -0.78
CA SER A 61 1.40 -3.93 0.35
C SER A 61 1.81 -4.58 1.67
N ASP A 62 1.63 -3.83 2.76
CA ASP A 62 1.84 -4.30 4.13
C ASP A 62 3.21 -4.97 4.26
N LEU A 63 4.26 -4.20 3.94
CA LEU A 63 5.64 -4.65 3.82
C LEU A 63 6.27 -4.88 5.19
N ASN A 64 5.78 -4.15 6.18
CA ASN A 64 6.36 -4.07 7.50
C ASN A 64 6.29 -5.40 8.27
N SER A 65 6.97 -5.45 9.41
CA SER A 65 6.90 -6.56 10.37
C SER A 65 6.41 -5.99 11.71
N GLN A 66 6.91 -6.47 12.84
CA GLN A 66 6.53 -5.95 14.16
C GLN A 66 6.85 -4.45 14.35
N TYR A 67 6.09 -3.79 15.23
CA TYR A 67 6.30 -2.37 15.60
C TYR A 67 7.76 -2.02 15.91
N GLY A 68 8.28 -0.97 15.27
CA GLY A 68 9.66 -0.51 15.45
C GLY A 68 10.72 -1.33 14.69
N ALA A 69 10.32 -2.36 13.92
CA ALA A 69 11.26 -3.17 13.17
C ALA A 69 11.99 -2.35 12.10
N THR A 70 13.31 -2.52 12.07
CA THR A 70 14.20 -1.97 11.02
C THR A 70 14.68 -3.06 10.07
N THR A 71 14.02 -4.22 10.09
CA THR A 71 14.26 -5.36 9.20
C THR A 71 12.95 -5.77 8.56
N TYR A 72 13.04 -6.32 7.35
CA TYR A 72 11.90 -6.84 6.59
C TYR A 72 11.95 -8.37 6.54
N GLU A 73 10.79 -8.98 6.33
CA GLU A 73 10.71 -10.41 6.03
C GLU A 73 11.50 -10.74 4.74
N PRO A 74 12.13 -11.93 4.63
CA PRO A 74 12.93 -12.30 3.46
C PRO A 74 12.19 -12.18 2.12
N GLU A 75 10.89 -12.44 2.12
CA GLU A 75 10.00 -12.39 0.95
C GLU A 75 9.84 -10.96 0.42
N VAL A 76 9.96 -9.94 1.27
CA VAL A 76 10.00 -8.54 0.82
C VAL A 76 11.25 -8.32 -0.04
N ALA A 77 12.43 -8.73 0.45
CA ALA A 77 13.67 -8.60 -0.31
C ALA A 77 13.64 -9.45 -1.60
N GLN A 78 13.08 -10.66 -1.54
CA GLN A 78 12.88 -11.53 -2.70
C GLN A 78 12.00 -10.86 -3.77
N ALA A 79 10.87 -10.27 -3.36
CA ALA A 79 9.98 -9.57 -4.26
C ALA A 79 10.65 -8.33 -4.88
N ILE A 80 11.31 -7.48 -4.08
CA ILE A 80 12.00 -6.29 -4.60
C ILE A 80 13.09 -6.67 -5.61
N ALA A 81 13.82 -7.77 -5.38
CA ALA A 81 14.80 -8.28 -6.34
C ALA A 81 14.18 -8.81 -7.64
N LEU A 82 12.96 -9.37 -7.59
CA LEU A 82 12.23 -9.90 -8.74
C LEU A 82 11.59 -8.81 -9.61
N ILE A 83 11.17 -7.69 -9.01
CA ILE A 83 10.39 -6.64 -9.69
C ILE A 83 10.98 -6.18 -11.04
N PRO A 84 12.30 -5.92 -11.19
CA PRO A 84 12.86 -5.52 -12.47
C PRO A 84 12.64 -6.52 -13.62
N ASP A 85 12.64 -7.82 -13.31
CA ASP A 85 12.43 -8.89 -14.28
C ASP A 85 10.96 -9.01 -14.71
N LEU A 86 10.02 -8.60 -13.86
CA LEU A 86 8.60 -8.51 -14.20
C LEU A 86 8.30 -7.39 -15.21
N GLY A 87 9.24 -6.44 -15.34
CA GLY A 87 9.20 -5.32 -16.28
C GLY A 87 7.99 -4.40 -16.11
N PRO A 88 7.68 -3.90 -14.90
CA PRO A 88 6.59 -2.95 -14.72
C PRO A 88 6.93 -1.57 -15.29
N ASP A 89 5.89 -0.85 -15.68
CA ASP A 89 5.96 0.60 -15.92
C ASP A 89 5.98 1.36 -14.58
N PHE A 90 5.44 0.75 -13.52
CA PHE A 90 5.32 1.36 -12.20
C PHE A 90 5.16 0.35 -11.05
N VAL A 91 5.62 0.71 -9.86
CA VAL A 91 5.30 0.00 -8.60
C VAL A 91 4.36 0.84 -7.76
N LEU A 92 3.28 0.22 -7.29
CA LEU A 92 2.28 0.84 -6.44
C LEU A 92 2.23 0.14 -5.07
N ALA A 93 2.43 0.89 -3.98
CA ALA A 93 2.38 0.34 -2.63
C ALA A 93 1.06 0.65 -1.90
N GLY A 94 0.41 -0.37 -1.35
CA GLY A 94 -0.84 -0.29 -0.58
C GLY A 94 -0.69 0.24 0.86
N GLY A 95 0.47 0.79 1.22
CA GLY A 95 0.78 1.30 2.55
C GLY A 95 1.43 0.28 3.48
N ASP A 96 1.67 0.69 4.72
CA ASP A 96 2.36 -0.05 5.76
C ASP A 96 3.76 -0.51 5.32
N MET A 97 4.51 0.47 4.80
CA MET A 97 5.89 0.32 4.37
C MET A 97 6.85 0.20 5.56
N ILE A 98 6.55 0.87 6.67
CA ILE A 98 7.27 0.76 7.94
C ILE A 98 6.31 0.35 9.08
N ALA A 99 6.84 -0.08 10.21
CA ALA A 99 6.05 -0.48 11.38
C ALA A 99 6.02 0.61 12.46
N GLY A 100 5.69 1.85 12.07
CA GLY A 100 5.42 2.94 13.02
C GLY A 100 4.09 2.73 13.76
N GLN A 101 3.49 3.81 14.27
CA GLN A 101 2.23 3.78 15.01
C GLN A 101 2.34 3.15 16.42
N LYS A 102 3.44 3.42 17.11
CA LYS A 102 3.62 3.09 18.53
C LYS A 102 4.10 4.31 19.30
N ARG A 103 3.34 4.71 20.34
CA ARG A 103 3.55 6.00 21.04
C ARG A 103 4.91 6.07 21.70
N GLU A 104 5.42 4.95 22.20
CA GLU A 104 6.69 4.85 22.92
C GLU A 104 7.93 4.94 22.02
N LEU A 105 7.77 4.89 20.69
CA LEU A 105 8.89 5.06 19.77
C LEU A 105 9.41 6.50 19.81
N SER A 106 10.72 6.66 19.76
CA SER A 106 11.37 7.97 19.57
C SER A 106 11.40 8.37 18.09
N ASN A 107 11.63 9.66 17.82
CA ASN A 107 11.84 10.16 16.45
C ASN A 107 12.96 9.39 15.73
N GLY A 108 14.07 9.11 16.41
CA GLY A 108 15.20 8.37 15.85
C GLY A 108 14.85 6.93 15.48
N GLN A 109 13.96 6.26 16.23
CA GLN A 109 13.50 4.92 15.88
C GLN A 109 12.61 4.95 14.62
N VAL A 110 11.72 5.93 14.50
CA VAL A 110 10.87 6.08 13.30
C VAL A 110 11.70 6.43 12.07
N GLN A 111 12.68 7.32 12.21
CA GLN A 111 13.64 7.63 11.15
C GLN A 111 14.46 6.40 10.74
N ALA A 112 14.93 5.58 11.69
CA ALA A 112 15.66 4.36 11.39
C ALA A 112 14.83 3.33 10.61
N MET A 113 13.51 3.32 10.79
CA MET A 113 12.61 2.50 9.98
C MET A 113 12.54 3.01 8.53
N TRP A 114 12.37 4.33 8.33
CA TRP A 114 12.44 4.93 6.99
C TRP A 114 13.80 4.73 6.32
N ASP A 115 14.90 4.82 7.06
CA ASP A 115 16.24 4.50 6.54
C ASP A 115 16.36 3.04 6.10
N SER A 116 15.64 2.12 6.75
CA SER A 116 15.60 0.72 6.35
C SER A 116 14.77 0.51 5.10
N PHE A 117 13.58 1.12 5.05
CA PHE A 117 12.75 1.17 3.84
C PHE A 117 13.55 1.67 2.63
N ASP A 118 14.34 2.73 2.84
CA ASP A 118 15.26 3.31 1.87
C ASP A 118 16.22 2.26 1.27
N ARG A 119 16.91 1.52 2.16
CA ARG A 119 17.94 0.55 1.77
C ARG A 119 17.35 -0.69 1.08
N VAL A 120 16.22 -1.19 1.58
CA VAL A 120 15.69 -2.51 1.20
C VAL A 120 14.71 -2.40 0.03
N ILE A 121 13.97 -1.30 -0.09
CA ILE A 121 12.86 -1.18 -1.05
C ILE A 121 13.10 -0.01 -2.00
N ARG A 122 13.14 1.23 -1.51
CA ARG A 122 13.10 2.41 -2.37
C ARG A 122 14.33 2.51 -3.28
N ARG A 123 15.54 2.47 -2.72
CA ARG A 123 16.77 2.64 -3.51
C ARG A 123 16.97 1.53 -4.55
N PRO A 124 16.70 0.24 -4.25
CA PRO A 124 16.69 -0.78 -5.29
C PRO A 124 15.76 -0.48 -6.47
N LEU A 125 14.54 0.02 -6.21
CA LEU A 125 13.61 0.42 -7.27
C LEU A 125 14.11 1.65 -8.05
N ASP A 126 14.66 2.65 -7.37
CA ASP A 126 15.28 3.82 -8.01
C ASP A 126 16.45 3.42 -8.93
N LEU A 127 17.31 2.51 -8.47
CA LEU A 127 18.45 1.99 -9.24
C LEU A 127 17.99 1.21 -10.47
N ALA A 128 16.84 0.53 -10.37
CA ALA A 128 16.18 -0.11 -11.50
C ALA A 128 15.40 0.88 -12.39
N GLN A 129 15.36 2.17 -12.03
CA GLN A 129 14.61 3.23 -12.71
C GLN A 129 13.10 2.95 -12.79
N ILE A 130 12.56 2.28 -11.77
CA ILE A 130 11.14 1.93 -11.68
C ILE A 130 10.46 2.96 -10.78
N PRO A 131 9.53 3.78 -11.30
CA PRO A 131 8.89 4.79 -10.49
C PRO A 131 7.97 4.13 -9.44
N PHE A 132 7.84 4.79 -8.28
CA PHE A 132 7.19 4.26 -7.08
C PHE A 132 6.13 5.22 -6.56
N GLY A 133 4.88 4.76 -6.51
CA GLY A 133 3.74 5.47 -5.94
C GLY A 133 3.14 4.65 -4.81
N PHE A 134 2.45 5.31 -3.90
CA PHE A 134 2.04 4.67 -2.66
C PHE A 134 0.89 5.42 -1.99
N THR A 135 0.12 4.71 -1.18
CA THR A 135 -0.67 5.32 -0.11
C THR A 135 0.06 5.20 1.22
N MET A 136 -0.20 6.13 2.14
CA MET A 136 0.24 5.99 3.53
C MET A 136 -0.63 4.98 4.26
N GLY A 137 -0.01 4.02 4.94
CA GLY A 137 -0.69 3.12 5.86
C GLY A 137 -0.82 3.67 7.27
N ASN A 138 -1.56 2.95 8.11
CA ASN A 138 -1.74 3.37 9.50
C ASN A 138 -0.41 3.26 10.28
N HIS A 139 0.47 2.33 9.90
CA HIS A 139 1.80 2.23 10.50
C HIS A 139 2.79 3.28 9.96
N ASP A 140 2.55 3.86 8.79
CA ASP A 140 3.47 4.83 8.19
C ASP A 140 3.29 6.25 8.75
N GLY A 141 2.05 6.64 9.07
CA GLY A 141 1.71 8.01 9.45
C GLY A 141 0.21 8.24 9.71
N SER A 142 -0.42 7.39 10.53
CA SER A 142 -1.87 7.38 10.75
C SER A 142 -2.48 8.75 11.07
N GLY A 143 -3.61 9.04 10.42
CA GLY A 143 -4.49 10.18 10.71
C GLY A 143 -5.36 10.01 11.97
N ALA A 144 -5.15 8.98 12.80
CA ALA A 144 -6.03 8.70 13.93
C ALA A 144 -6.09 9.85 14.94
N VAL A 145 -7.29 10.30 15.29
CA VAL A 145 -7.55 11.38 16.23
C VAL A 145 -8.14 10.84 17.53
N SER A 146 -7.64 11.33 18.67
CA SER A 146 -8.19 11.06 20.00
C SER A 146 -8.17 12.35 20.82
N GLY A 147 -9.30 12.73 21.43
CA GLY A 147 -9.39 13.97 22.21
C GLY A 147 -9.13 15.24 21.39
N GLY A 148 -9.48 15.22 20.09
CA GLY A 148 -9.27 16.36 19.17
C GLY A 148 -7.83 16.54 18.70
N GLN A 149 -6.92 15.61 19.00
CA GLN A 149 -5.52 15.66 18.58
C GLN A 149 -5.11 14.41 17.81
N LEU A 150 -4.19 14.58 16.85
CA LEU A 150 -3.58 13.47 16.13
C LEU A 150 -2.78 12.61 17.10
N THR A 151 -3.19 11.34 17.21
CA THR A 151 -2.57 10.35 18.11
C THR A 151 -1.12 10.06 17.73
N PHE A 152 -0.82 10.06 16.43
CA PHE A 152 0.50 9.75 15.87
C PHE A 152 1.08 10.93 15.09
N ALA A 153 0.89 12.15 15.61
CA ALA A 153 1.37 13.38 14.99
C ALA A 153 2.88 13.33 14.63
N ARG A 154 3.70 12.71 15.49
CA ARG A 154 5.14 12.49 15.25
C ARG A 154 5.38 11.67 13.96
N ASP A 155 4.73 10.52 13.84
CA ASP A 155 4.96 9.60 12.72
C ASP A 155 4.53 10.25 11.41
N ARG A 156 3.39 10.94 11.45
CA ARG A 156 2.86 11.72 10.34
C ARG A 156 3.83 12.84 9.91
N ALA A 157 4.37 13.62 10.86
CA ALA A 157 5.36 14.66 10.55
C ALA A 157 6.64 14.07 9.92
N ILE A 158 7.19 13.00 10.49
CA ILE A 158 8.41 12.35 9.98
C ILE A 158 8.19 11.79 8.57
N ALA A 159 7.03 11.16 8.32
CA ALA A 159 6.70 10.67 6.99
C ALA A 159 6.57 11.79 5.96
N SER A 160 5.94 12.91 6.33
CA SER A 160 5.85 14.10 5.47
C SER A 160 7.23 14.64 5.12
N ASP A 161 8.10 14.83 6.13
CA ASP A 161 9.47 15.33 5.92
C ASP A 161 10.30 14.37 5.06
N TYR A 162 10.15 13.06 5.29
CA TYR A 162 10.82 12.03 4.52
C TYR A 162 10.41 12.11 3.04
N TRP A 163 9.12 12.00 2.73
CA TRP A 163 8.66 11.92 1.35
C TRP A 163 8.83 13.24 0.59
N ASN A 164 8.64 14.40 1.24
CA ASN A 164 8.88 15.70 0.59
C ASN A 164 10.37 15.95 0.30
N ARG A 165 11.28 15.40 1.11
CA ARG A 165 12.72 15.44 0.81
C ARG A 165 13.11 14.51 -0.33
N ILE A 166 12.53 13.31 -0.39
CA ILE A 166 12.76 12.36 -1.49
C ILE A 166 12.23 12.92 -2.81
N ASN A 167 11.05 13.54 -2.77
CA ASN A 167 10.40 14.16 -3.93
C ASN A 167 10.35 13.20 -5.15
N PRO A 168 9.57 12.10 -5.07
CA PRO A 168 9.54 11.10 -6.13
C PRO A 168 9.10 11.73 -7.46
N ALA A 169 9.70 11.27 -8.56
CA ALA A 169 9.44 11.80 -9.90
C ALA A 169 8.12 11.26 -10.49
N LEU A 170 7.01 11.52 -9.79
CA LEU A 170 5.67 11.24 -10.28
C LEU A 170 5.14 12.44 -11.08
N PRO A 171 4.42 12.21 -12.18
CA PRO A 171 3.74 13.27 -12.93
C PRO A 171 2.48 13.75 -12.18
N PHE A 172 2.70 14.46 -11.07
CA PHE A 172 1.65 14.96 -10.20
C PHE A 172 0.68 15.90 -10.95
N ILE A 173 -0.61 15.70 -10.69
CA ILE A 173 -1.68 16.65 -11.05
C ILE A 173 -1.91 17.59 -9.86
N ASP A 174 -2.08 17.02 -8.66
CA ASP A 174 -2.14 17.75 -7.40
C ASP A 174 -1.27 17.03 -6.36
N ARG A 175 -0.42 17.78 -5.66
CA ARG A 175 0.44 17.28 -4.58
C ARG A 175 0.45 18.18 -3.35
N ALA A 176 -0.56 19.04 -3.18
CA ALA A 176 -0.62 20.01 -2.09
C ALA A 176 -0.59 19.36 -0.71
N GLN A 177 -1.06 18.11 -0.62
CA GLN A 177 -1.22 17.34 0.62
C GLN A 177 -0.35 16.07 0.63
N PHE A 178 0.64 16.03 -0.26
CA PHE A 178 1.62 14.95 -0.34
C PHE A 178 2.43 14.84 0.97
N PRO A 179 2.60 13.64 1.54
CA PRO A 179 2.36 12.32 0.95
C PRO A 179 1.00 11.68 1.29
N PHE A 180 0.07 12.39 1.93
CA PHE A 180 -1.13 11.78 2.50
C PHE A 180 -2.25 11.58 1.48
N TYR A 181 -2.52 12.58 0.66
CA TYR A 181 -3.42 12.46 -0.48
C TYR A 181 -2.96 13.37 -1.61
N TYR A 182 -3.01 12.84 -2.83
CA TYR A 182 -2.46 13.45 -4.04
C TYR A 182 -2.94 12.71 -5.29
N SER A 183 -2.76 13.31 -6.46
CA SER A 183 -3.15 12.71 -7.74
C SER A 183 -2.01 12.83 -8.76
N PHE A 184 -1.92 11.88 -9.68
CA PHE A 184 -0.94 11.89 -10.76
C PHE A 184 -1.47 11.17 -12.00
N LEU A 185 -0.93 11.50 -13.17
CA LEU A 185 -1.33 10.93 -14.46
C LEU A 185 -0.10 10.29 -15.12
N GLN A 186 -0.07 8.96 -15.19
CA GLN A 186 1.02 8.23 -15.78
C GLN A 186 0.50 7.20 -16.79
N ASP A 187 1.11 7.15 -17.98
CA ASP A 187 0.79 6.19 -19.04
C ASP A 187 -0.71 6.13 -19.41
N GLN A 188 -1.38 7.29 -19.41
CA GLN A 188 -2.84 7.45 -19.65
C GLN A 188 -3.74 6.86 -18.54
N VAL A 189 -3.17 6.55 -17.37
CA VAL A 189 -3.89 6.14 -16.17
C VAL A 189 -3.85 7.27 -15.15
N PHE A 190 -5.03 7.69 -14.70
CA PHE A 190 -5.19 8.63 -13.61
C PHE A 190 -5.17 7.86 -12.29
N TYR A 191 -4.31 8.30 -11.37
CA TYR A 191 -4.19 7.74 -10.04
C TYR A 191 -4.61 8.79 -9.02
N LEU A 192 -5.48 8.39 -8.10
CA LEU A 192 -5.83 9.17 -6.92
C LEU A 192 -5.44 8.40 -5.68
N VAL A 193 -4.62 9.03 -4.85
CA VAL A 193 -4.24 8.53 -3.53
C VAL A 193 -4.99 9.35 -2.51
N TRP A 194 -5.80 8.69 -1.68
CA TRP A 194 -6.46 9.32 -0.54
C TRP A 194 -5.88 8.83 0.78
N ASP A 195 -6.07 9.57 1.86
CA ASP A 195 -5.53 9.18 3.17
C ASP A 195 -6.50 8.26 3.90
N ALA A 196 -6.55 7.01 3.46
CA ALA A 196 -7.26 5.94 4.12
C ALA A 196 -6.39 5.23 5.17
N SER A 197 -5.56 5.97 5.92
CA SER A 197 -4.80 5.43 7.07
C SER A 197 -5.63 5.27 8.35
N THR A 198 -6.92 5.61 8.27
CA THR A 198 -7.97 5.37 9.27
C THR A 198 -9.30 5.10 8.58
N ALA A 199 -10.30 4.63 9.32
CA ALA A 199 -11.64 4.36 8.78
C ALA A 199 -12.42 5.62 8.37
N GLN A 200 -11.96 6.83 8.72
CA GLN A 200 -12.67 8.07 8.44
C GLN A 200 -11.91 8.91 7.41
N LEU A 201 -12.64 9.31 6.36
CA LEU A 201 -12.22 10.37 5.44
C LEU A 201 -13.00 11.64 5.82
N ASP A 202 -12.29 12.74 6.06
CA ASP A 202 -12.94 14.00 6.39
C ASP A 202 -13.63 14.64 5.15
N GLN A 203 -14.53 15.59 5.40
CA GLN A 203 -15.30 16.23 4.34
C GLN A 203 -14.43 17.03 3.37
N GLN A 204 -13.31 17.60 3.84
CA GLN A 204 -12.41 18.37 2.99
C GLN A 204 -11.70 17.46 1.99
N GLN A 205 -11.23 16.30 2.45
CA GLN A 205 -10.63 15.30 1.59
C GLN A 205 -11.65 14.72 0.61
N LEU A 206 -12.88 14.43 1.04
CA LEU A 206 -13.93 13.95 0.14
C LEU A 206 -14.29 14.97 -0.96
N ALA A 207 -14.38 16.26 -0.61
CA ALA A 207 -14.59 17.32 -1.59
C ALA A 207 -13.43 17.41 -2.58
N TRP A 208 -12.19 17.28 -2.11
CA TRP A 208 -11.01 17.21 -2.96
C TRP A 208 -11.03 15.97 -3.87
N VAL A 209 -11.41 14.80 -3.35
CA VAL A 209 -11.51 13.55 -4.13
C VAL A 209 -12.49 13.73 -5.29
N GLU A 210 -13.68 14.27 -5.02
CA GLU A 210 -14.68 14.52 -6.06
C GLU A 210 -14.17 15.53 -7.10
N GLN A 211 -13.51 16.60 -6.66
CA GLN A 211 -12.88 17.58 -7.56
C GLN A 211 -11.82 16.94 -8.46
N GLN A 212 -10.93 16.12 -7.91
CA GLN A 212 -9.88 15.46 -8.67
C GLN A 212 -10.45 14.45 -9.66
N LEU A 213 -11.43 13.65 -9.25
CA LEU A 213 -12.09 12.69 -10.13
C LEU A 213 -12.85 13.38 -11.25
N ALA A 214 -13.47 14.55 -11.01
CA ALA A 214 -14.16 15.35 -12.01
C ALA A 214 -13.24 16.13 -12.97
N SER A 215 -11.94 16.20 -12.68
CA SER A 215 -10.98 17.00 -13.44
C SER A 215 -10.78 16.50 -14.88
N GLU A 216 -10.39 17.39 -15.79
CA GLU A 216 -10.07 17.03 -17.18
C GLU A 216 -8.99 15.94 -17.30
N PRO A 217 -7.87 15.96 -16.53
CA PRO A 217 -6.90 14.86 -16.55
C PRO A 217 -7.51 13.50 -16.18
N SER A 218 -8.40 13.45 -15.18
CA SER A 218 -9.08 12.22 -14.77
C SER A 218 -10.09 11.73 -15.82
N GLN A 219 -10.89 12.65 -16.35
CA GLN A 219 -11.97 12.31 -17.30
C GLN A 219 -11.42 11.96 -18.70
N SER A 220 -10.27 12.49 -19.08
CA SER A 220 -9.58 12.14 -20.33
C SER A 220 -8.69 10.90 -20.24
N ALA A 221 -8.35 10.44 -19.03
CA ALA A 221 -7.57 9.22 -18.83
C ALA A 221 -8.33 7.97 -19.30
N LYS A 222 -7.57 6.99 -19.82
CA LYS A 222 -8.10 5.70 -20.26
C LYS A 222 -8.57 4.85 -19.09
N ALA A 223 -7.86 4.93 -17.97
CA ALA A 223 -8.26 4.29 -16.72
C ALA A 223 -8.08 5.24 -15.52
N ARG A 224 -8.86 5.00 -14.47
CA ARG A 224 -8.82 5.68 -13.18
C ARG A 224 -8.66 4.63 -12.09
N LEU A 225 -7.59 4.72 -11.33
CA LEU A 225 -7.31 3.85 -10.18
C LEU A 225 -7.27 4.71 -8.92
N VAL A 226 -7.98 4.26 -7.88
CA VAL A 226 -7.91 4.88 -6.56
C VAL A 226 -7.16 3.95 -5.63
N ILE A 227 -6.29 4.52 -4.80
CA ILE A 227 -5.53 3.77 -3.80
C ILE A 227 -5.65 4.41 -2.42
N GLY A 228 -5.83 3.54 -1.43
CA GLY A 228 -5.87 3.89 -0.02
C GLY A 228 -5.57 2.66 0.82
N HIS A 229 -5.10 2.84 2.04
CA HIS A 229 -4.62 1.72 2.83
C HIS A 229 -5.77 0.83 3.35
N LEU A 230 -6.75 1.41 4.03
CA LEU A 230 -7.92 0.66 4.50
C LEU A 230 -8.85 0.29 3.32
N PRO A 231 -9.36 -0.94 3.27
CA PRO A 231 -10.31 -1.37 2.25
C PRO A 231 -11.69 -0.74 2.47
N LEU A 232 -12.54 -0.73 1.43
CA LEU A 232 -13.94 -0.33 1.57
C LEU A 232 -14.73 -1.35 2.40
N TYR A 233 -14.47 -2.63 2.21
CA TYR A 233 -15.15 -3.73 2.87
C TYR A 233 -14.14 -4.69 3.49
N PRO A 234 -14.45 -5.33 4.64
CA PRO A 234 -13.55 -6.28 5.25
C PRO A 234 -13.44 -7.57 4.42
N VAL A 235 -12.25 -8.16 4.37
CA VAL A 235 -12.00 -9.43 3.67
C VAL A 235 -11.35 -10.51 4.51
N ALA A 236 -10.84 -10.18 5.70
CA ALA A 236 -10.03 -11.08 6.51
C ALA A 236 -10.64 -11.34 7.89
N VAL A 237 -10.39 -12.54 8.41
CA VAL A 237 -10.76 -12.94 9.77
C VAL A 237 -10.07 -12.02 10.79
N ASN A 238 -10.82 -11.52 11.77
CA ASN A 238 -10.39 -10.54 12.78
C ASN A 238 -10.11 -9.12 12.22
N ARG A 239 -10.55 -8.84 10.99
CA ARG A 239 -10.55 -7.51 10.37
C ARG A 239 -11.96 -7.07 9.93
N ASP A 240 -12.96 -7.82 10.33
CA ASP A 240 -14.39 -7.64 10.09
C ASP A 240 -15.06 -6.85 11.21
N ARG A 241 -14.46 -5.72 11.61
CA ARG A 241 -14.99 -4.85 12.66
C ARG A 241 -14.78 -3.37 12.34
N PRO A 242 -15.64 -2.47 12.86
CA PRO A 242 -15.49 -1.03 12.62
C PRO A 242 -14.09 -0.53 12.98
N GLY A 243 -13.52 0.29 12.11
CA GLY A 243 -12.15 0.79 12.25
C GLY A 243 -11.10 0.06 11.40
N GLU A 244 -11.38 -1.16 10.92
CA GLU A 244 -10.47 -1.95 10.05
C GLU A 244 -10.83 -1.86 8.56
N PHE A 245 -11.87 -1.10 8.23
CA PHE A 245 -12.29 -0.76 6.86
C PHE A 245 -12.91 0.64 6.88
N LEU A 246 -13.08 1.24 5.70
CA LEU A 246 -13.61 2.59 5.57
C LEU A 246 -15.08 2.66 6.00
N ASN A 247 -15.41 3.66 6.81
CA ASN A 247 -16.79 4.01 7.10
C ASN A 247 -17.49 4.47 5.82
N ASN A 248 -18.82 4.37 5.78
CA ASN A 248 -19.63 4.87 4.67
C ASN A 248 -19.28 4.20 3.32
N ALA A 249 -18.88 2.92 3.36
CA ALA A 249 -18.39 2.16 2.21
C ALA A 249 -19.29 2.27 0.97
N ASP A 250 -20.60 2.16 1.13
CA ASP A 250 -21.55 2.26 0.01
C ASP A 250 -21.56 3.66 -0.62
N GLN A 251 -21.47 4.73 0.17
CA GLN A 251 -21.41 6.10 -0.35
C GLN A 251 -20.08 6.36 -1.07
N LEU A 252 -18.98 5.83 -0.53
CA LEU A 252 -17.68 5.91 -1.18
C LEU A 252 -17.66 5.10 -2.48
N GLN A 253 -18.21 3.89 -2.49
CA GLN A 253 -18.37 3.09 -3.70
C GLN A 253 -19.17 3.85 -4.76
N GLN A 254 -20.33 4.41 -4.42
CA GLN A 254 -21.15 5.20 -5.35
C GLN A 254 -20.41 6.42 -5.92
N LEU A 255 -19.58 7.09 -5.10
CA LEU A 255 -18.72 8.18 -5.57
C LEU A 255 -17.71 7.67 -6.62
N LEU A 256 -17.00 6.58 -6.33
CA LEU A 256 -16.03 6.00 -7.25
C LEU A 256 -16.67 5.51 -8.55
N GLU A 257 -17.85 4.88 -8.47
CA GLU A 257 -18.62 4.41 -9.62
C GLU A 257 -19.12 5.56 -10.50
N ARG A 258 -19.62 6.65 -9.90
CA ARG A 258 -20.08 7.85 -10.62
C ARG A 258 -19.00 8.39 -11.55
N TYR A 259 -17.74 8.38 -11.09
CA TYR A 259 -16.59 8.84 -11.86
C TYR A 259 -15.88 7.74 -12.65
N LYS A 260 -16.50 6.56 -12.77
CA LYS A 260 -16.00 5.43 -13.57
C LYS A 260 -14.58 5.04 -13.16
N VAL A 261 -14.32 4.96 -11.86
CA VAL A 261 -13.10 4.35 -11.33
C VAL A 261 -13.11 2.85 -11.65
N GLN A 262 -12.00 2.33 -12.17
CA GLN A 262 -11.87 0.92 -12.55
C GLN A 262 -11.64 0.05 -11.32
N ALA A 263 -10.69 0.44 -10.47
CA ALA A 263 -10.38 -0.32 -9.27
C ALA A 263 -10.03 0.60 -8.09
N TYR A 264 -10.44 0.16 -6.90
CA TYR A 264 -9.89 0.59 -5.63
C TYR A 264 -8.89 -0.45 -5.12
N ILE A 265 -7.65 -0.02 -4.87
CA ILE A 265 -6.55 -0.87 -4.42
C ILE A 265 -6.26 -0.57 -2.95
N SER A 266 -6.18 -1.61 -2.13
CA SER A 266 -5.99 -1.48 -0.67
C SER A 266 -5.16 -2.60 -0.05
N GLY A 267 -4.67 -2.35 1.16
CA GLY A 267 -3.88 -3.26 2.01
C GLY A 267 -4.63 -3.59 3.29
N HIS A 268 -3.95 -3.46 4.44
CA HIS A 268 -4.46 -3.44 5.83
C HIS A 268 -5.06 -4.75 6.37
N ASN A 269 -5.88 -5.42 5.58
CA ASN A 269 -6.50 -6.69 5.96
C ASN A 269 -5.53 -7.86 5.88
N HIS A 270 -4.34 -7.67 5.29
CA HIS A 270 -3.30 -8.69 5.15
C HIS A 270 -3.78 -9.98 4.45
N ALA A 271 -4.89 -9.92 3.69
CA ALA A 271 -5.40 -11.05 2.93
C ALA A 271 -5.62 -10.62 1.48
N TYR A 272 -5.12 -11.42 0.55
CA TYR A 272 -5.30 -11.16 -0.88
C TYR A 272 -6.70 -11.59 -1.33
N TYR A 273 -7.43 -10.66 -1.94
CA TYR A 273 -8.69 -10.96 -2.59
C TYR A 273 -8.96 -9.99 -3.75
N PRO A 274 -9.03 -10.48 -5.00
CA PRO A 274 -9.45 -9.68 -6.14
C PRO A 274 -10.98 -9.71 -6.22
N GLY A 275 -11.62 -8.75 -5.56
CA GLY A 275 -13.08 -8.66 -5.46
C GLY A 275 -13.69 -7.65 -6.43
N ARG A 276 -15.01 -7.59 -6.44
CA ARG A 276 -15.82 -6.53 -7.03
C ARG A 276 -17.11 -6.31 -6.25
N SER A 277 -17.58 -5.08 -6.26
CA SER A 277 -18.92 -4.69 -5.83
C SER A 277 -19.51 -3.82 -6.94
N GLY A 278 -20.64 -4.24 -7.51
CA GLY A 278 -21.13 -3.62 -8.75
C GLY A 278 -20.06 -3.64 -9.86
N PRO A 279 -19.88 -2.54 -10.62
CA PRO A 279 -18.83 -2.40 -11.63
C PRO A 279 -17.44 -2.03 -11.05
N LEU A 280 -17.32 -1.72 -9.76
CA LEU A 280 -16.05 -1.33 -9.14
C LEU A 280 -15.25 -2.57 -8.73
N GLU A 281 -14.04 -2.71 -9.25
CA GLU A 281 -13.10 -3.72 -8.76
C GLU A 281 -12.45 -3.29 -7.45
N LEU A 282 -12.26 -4.24 -6.55
CA LEU A 282 -11.75 -4.03 -5.19
C LEU A 282 -10.58 -4.98 -4.97
N LEU A 283 -9.37 -4.53 -5.27
CA LEU A 283 -8.16 -5.30 -5.04
C LEU A 283 -7.70 -5.12 -3.59
N ASN A 284 -7.84 -6.18 -2.80
CA ASN A 284 -7.13 -6.31 -1.54
C ASN A 284 -5.80 -7.00 -1.84
N ALA A 285 -4.68 -6.28 -1.71
CA ALA A 285 -3.37 -6.70 -2.20
C ALA A 285 -2.73 -7.86 -1.41
N GLY A 286 -3.22 -8.09 -0.18
CA GLY A 286 -2.58 -8.99 0.79
C GLY A 286 -1.32 -8.40 1.41
N ALA A 287 -0.69 -9.14 2.32
CA ALA A 287 0.57 -8.71 2.93
C ALA A 287 1.77 -9.34 2.23
N LEU A 288 2.77 -8.54 1.91
CA LEU A 288 4.09 -9.05 1.49
C LEU A 288 5.04 -9.22 2.67
N GLY A 289 4.85 -8.42 3.72
CA GLY A 289 5.55 -8.50 4.99
C GLY A 289 4.89 -9.45 5.99
N GLY A 290 4.88 -9.04 7.25
CA GLY A 290 4.46 -9.86 8.37
C GLY A 290 2.94 -10.05 8.49
N GLY A 291 2.55 -11.23 8.97
CA GLY A 291 1.18 -11.50 9.43
C GLY A 291 0.11 -11.57 8.34
N PRO A 292 0.28 -12.35 7.24
CA PRO A 292 -0.82 -12.64 6.33
C PRO A 292 -2.00 -13.25 7.11
N ARG A 293 -3.23 -12.95 6.68
CA ARG A 293 -4.47 -13.38 7.35
C ARG A 293 -5.33 -14.26 6.47
N GLN A 294 -6.17 -15.05 7.14
CA GLN A 294 -7.16 -15.91 6.50
C GLN A 294 -8.30 -15.07 5.97
N LEU A 295 -8.81 -15.41 4.78
CA LEU A 295 -9.99 -14.78 4.21
C LEU A 295 -11.26 -15.16 5.00
N LEU A 296 -12.21 -14.25 5.09
CA LEU A 296 -13.53 -14.54 5.65
C LEU A 296 -14.21 -15.66 4.84
N GLY A 297 -14.83 -16.61 5.54
CA GLY A 297 -15.57 -17.71 4.90
C GLY A 297 -14.70 -18.69 4.08
N SER A 298 -13.40 -18.77 4.36
CA SER A 298 -12.47 -19.65 3.64
C SER A 298 -11.54 -20.37 4.62
N ASP A 299 -11.23 -21.64 4.34
CA ASP A 299 -10.24 -22.45 5.07
C ASP A 299 -8.83 -22.37 4.45
N LEU A 300 -8.62 -21.49 3.46
CA LEU A 300 -7.30 -21.31 2.86
C LEU A 300 -6.31 -20.77 3.91
N ALA A 301 -5.17 -21.45 4.02
CA ALA A 301 -4.07 -20.98 4.82
C ALA A 301 -3.62 -19.58 4.35
N PRO A 302 -3.28 -18.65 5.27
CA PRO A 302 -2.75 -17.34 4.90
C PRO A 302 -1.40 -17.46 4.18
N TYR A 303 -1.15 -16.59 3.20
CA TYR A 303 0.12 -16.53 2.47
C TYR A 303 0.47 -15.09 2.08
N LYS A 304 1.76 -14.86 1.82
CA LYS A 304 2.26 -13.57 1.36
C LYS A 304 2.07 -13.41 -0.14
N THR A 305 1.86 -12.18 -0.61
CA THR A 305 1.51 -11.93 -2.02
C THR A 305 2.29 -10.79 -2.67
N LEU A 306 2.50 -10.95 -3.98
CA LEU A 306 2.92 -9.93 -4.93
C LEU A 306 1.93 -9.94 -6.10
N THR A 307 1.32 -8.81 -6.44
CA THR A 307 0.31 -8.75 -7.51
C THR A 307 0.80 -7.94 -8.70
N ILE A 308 0.54 -8.42 -9.91
CA ILE A 308 0.71 -7.66 -11.15
C ILE A 308 -0.68 -7.28 -11.65
N ILE A 309 -0.85 -6.01 -12.02
CA ILE A 309 -2.00 -5.51 -12.77
C ILE A 309 -1.53 -5.22 -14.19
N ASP A 310 -2.07 -5.95 -15.16
CA ASP A 310 -1.95 -5.60 -16.59
C ASP A 310 -3.24 -4.88 -17.02
N LEU A 311 -3.11 -3.68 -17.58
CA LEU A 311 -4.21 -2.93 -18.22
C LEU A 311 -4.09 -3.05 -19.74
N PHE A 312 -5.21 -3.24 -20.42
CA PHE A 312 -5.30 -3.34 -21.88
C PHE A 312 -6.29 -2.31 -22.40
N TRP A 313 -5.94 -1.53 -23.42
CA TRP A 313 -6.78 -0.46 -23.98
C TRP A 313 -7.79 -0.94 -25.00
N GLN A 314 -7.47 -2.01 -25.74
CA GLN A 314 -8.28 -2.48 -26.86
C GLN A 314 -8.71 -3.94 -26.66
N PRO A 315 -9.91 -4.33 -27.13
CA PRO A 315 -10.93 -3.49 -27.80
C PRO A 315 -11.75 -2.60 -26.84
N VAL A 316 -11.68 -2.88 -25.54
CA VAL A 316 -12.21 -2.08 -24.43
C VAL A 316 -11.21 -2.11 -23.30
N VAL A 317 -11.21 -1.11 -22.43
CA VAL A 317 -10.30 -1.09 -21.28
C VAL A 317 -10.58 -2.30 -20.39
N ARG A 318 -9.58 -3.16 -20.21
CA ARG A 318 -9.65 -4.36 -19.36
C ARG A 318 -8.47 -4.41 -18.41
N GLN A 319 -8.71 -5.07 -17.28
CA GLN A 319 -7.74 -5.28 -16.23
C GLN A 319 -7.55 -6.78 -16.00
N ARG A 320 -6.31 -7.21 -15.77
CA ARG A 320 -5.98 -8.58 -15.39
C ARG A 320 -5.04 -8.58 -14.18
N TYR A 321 -5.38 -9.36 -13.17
CA TYR A 321 -4.49 -9.63 -12.05
C TYR A 321 -3.68 -10.90 -12.31
N THR A 322 -2.39 -10.87 -11.98
CA THR A 322 -1.57 -12.07 -11.81
C THR A 322 -0.86 -11.95 -10.48
N THR A 323 -1.25 -12.81 -9.53
CA THR A 323 -0.73 -12.75 -8.16
C THR A 323 0.12 -13.96 -7.87
N TYR A 324 1.27 -13.74 -7.27
CA TYR A 324 2.20 -14.77 -6.83
C TYR A 324 2.09 -14.98 -5.32
N ARG A 325 2.13 -16.23 -4.88
CA ARG A 325 2.37 -16.60 -3.48
C ARG A 325 3.87 -16.60 -3.23
N LEU A 326 4.28 -16.07 -2.08
CA LEU A 326 5.67 -16.12 -1.62
C LEU A 326 5.82 -17.05 -0.42
N PRO A 327 6.98 -17.73 -0.29
CA PRO A 327 8.21 -17.57 -1.09
C PRO A 327 8.27 -18.37 -2.41
N GLU A 328 7.29 -19.23 -2.70
CA GLU A 328 7.38 -20.22 -3.80
C GLU A 328 7.29 -19.63 -5.20
N LEU A 329 6.80 -18.38 -5.33
CA LEU A 329 6.50 -17.73 -6.60
C LEU A 329 5.53 -18.54 -7.48
N SER A 330 4.60 -19.25 -6.83
CA SER A 330 3.50 -19.92 -7.52
C SER A 330 2.39 -18.93 -7.84
N VAL A 331 1.85 -18.99 -9.05
CA VAL A 331 0.69 -18.16 -9.43
C VAL A 331 -0.53 -18.65 -8.65
N VAL A 332 -1.26 -17.72 -8.03
CA VAL A 332 -2.52 -18.01 -7.36
C VAL A 332 -3.55 -18.46 -8.39
N ASP A 333 -4.03 -19.69 -8.26
CA ASP A 333 -5.24 -20.13 -8.96
C ASP A 333 -6.45 -19.45 -8.31
N ILE A 334 -7.03 -18.49 -9.03
CA ILE A 334 -8.18 -17.72 -8.55
C ILE A 334 -9.38 -18.58 -8.21
N THR A 335 -9.54 -19.76 -8.84
CA THR A 335 -10.68 -20.64 -8.59
C THR A 335 -10.66 -21.25 -7.19
N THR A 336 -9.48 -21.26 -6.55
CA THR A 336 -9.30 -21.72 -5.16
C THR A 336 -9.79 -20.68 -4.14
N LEU A 337 -9.88 -19.40 -4.50
CA LEU A 337 -10.43 -18.36 -3.64
C LEU A 337 -11.95 -18.52 -3.52
N PRO A 338 -12.57 -18.10 -2.40
CA PRO A 338 -14.03 -18.13 -2.29
C PRO A 338 -14.68 -17.31 -3.42
N ALA A 339 -15.80 -17.78 -3.96
CA ALA A 339 -16.54 -17.09 -5.03
C ALA A 339 -17.11 -15.74 -4.56
N SER A 340 -17.37 -15.61 -3.26
CA SER A 340 -17.72 -14.36 -2.62
C SER A 340 -17.16 -14.29 -1.20
N ILE A 341 -16.90 -13.07 -0.75
CA ILE A 341 -16.67 -12.73 0.66
C ILE A 341 -17.95 -12.08 1.16
N VAL A 342 -18.55 -12.65 2.20
CA VAL A 342 -19.79 -12.16 2.80
C VAL A 342 -19.48 -11.71 4.23
N SER A 343 -19.87 -10.48 4.55
CA SER A 343 -19.83 -9.92 5.90
C SER A 343 -21.13 -9.17 6.18
N GLU A 344 -21.35 -8.77 7.44
CA GLU A 344 -22.48 -7.88 7.77
C GLU A 344 -22.37 -6.48 7.12
N TYR A 345 -21.19 -6.12 6.62
CA TYR A 345 -20.90 -4.80 6.04
C TYR A 345 -20.97 -4.78 4.51
N GLY A 346 -21.18 -5.93 3.85
CA GLY A 346 -21.24 -6.02 2.41
C GLY A 346 -20.83 -7.38 1.86
N THR A 347 -21.08 -7.58 0.57
CA THR A 347 -20.70 -8.79 -0.17
C THR A 347 -19.81 -8.42 -1.34
N LEU A 348 -18.62 -9.04 -1.40
CA LEU A 348 -17.71 -8.91 -2.54
C LEU A 348 -17.75 -10.18 -3.37
N ARG A 349 -18.02 -10.06 -4.66
CA ARG A 349 -17.89 -11.19 -5.59
C ARG A 349 -16.48 -11.26 -6.12
N ARG A 350 -15.98 -12.46 -6.43
CA ARG A 350 -14.65 -12.63 -7.03
C ARG A 350 -14.63 -12.02 -8.43
N TYR A 351 -13.54 -11.37 -8.82
CA TYR A 351 -13.53 -10.53 -10.02
C TYR A 351 -13.69 -11.30 -11.35
N ASP A 352 -13.47 -12.61 -11.39
CA ASP A 352 -13.69 -13.44 -12.59
C ASP A 352 -15.17 -13.80 -12.79
N LEU A 353 -16.03 -13.54 -11.79
CA LEU A 353 -17.44 -13.93 -11.79
C LEU A 353 -18.35 -12.74 -12.14
N GLU A 354 -19.33 -12.97 -13.01
CA GLU A 354 -20.34 -11.97 -13.43
C GLU A 354 -21.40 -11.66 -12.35
#